data_AF-Q0JCW1-F1
#
_entry.id   AF-Q0JCW1-F1
#
_cell.length_a   1.000
_cell.length_b   1.000
_cell.length_c   1.000
_cell.angle_alpha   90.00
_cell.angle_beta   90.00
_cell.angle_gamma   90.00
#
_symmetry.space_group_name_H-M   'P 1'
#
loop_
_entity.id
_entity.type
_entity.pdbx_description
1 polymer ?
#
loop_
_entity_poly.entity_id
_entity_poly.type
_entity_poly.pdbx_seq_one_letter_code
_entity_poly.pdbx_strand_id
1 'polypeptide(L)'
;MWTLRSKISLDGGAVCGSRRRGQNKYCQRFINNVEKVLQNYQGKMVEAFGIKFEFDSILVDNLNKWVSFAVSARTKHLSFDLVPIRFARCDDRFIFPFELLDSGSICRLQHLQFSFISLQPPSWFGGFPNLRKLELNLVHVTRKELENMLCNCCCLEWLSMVRCHLKDDLRVDRPMSHLAYLLISCCVITKIELHATKLSTFIYEGEFVPIVLNHTSKLVNAHIFIFDAIFHHVVASLFHGLPNVHKLTLCIPDLQLEVFPFNNCELKIQFS
;
A
#
# COMPACT_ATOMS: atom_id res chain seq x y z
N MET A 1 23.31 19.64 17.00
CA MET A 1 23.75 18.71 15.94
C MET A 1 22.61 18.51 14.96
N TRP A 2 22.60 19.23 13.84
CA TRP A 2 21.60 19.07 12.80
C TRP A 2 22.10 18.02 11.81
N THR A 3 21.67 16.77 11.92
CA THR A 3 21.89 15.80 10.85
C THR A 3 20.91 16.14 9.74
N LEU A 4 21.38 16.84 8.70
CA LEU A 4 20.63 17.06 7.47
C LEU A 4 20.18 15.67 6.97
N ARG A 5 18.90 15.34 7.13
CA ARG A 5 18.37 14.07 6.65
C ARG A 5 18.11 14.24 5.15
N SER A 6 18.99 13.67 4.34
CA SER A 6 18.89 13.76 2.89
C SER A 6 17.71 12.94 2.37
N LYS A 7 16.95 13.51 1.44
CA LYS A 7 15.89 12.85 0.70
C LYS A 7 16.27 12.87 -0.76
N ILE A 8 16.26 11.71 -1.41
CA ILE A 8 16.51 11.57 -2.84
C ILE A 8 15.19 11.05 -3.45
N SER A 9 14.55 11.88 -4.26
CA SER A 9 13.33 11.51 -4.98
C SER A 9 13.52 11.88 -6.45
N LEU A 10 13.45 10.89 -7.34
CA LEU A 10 13.69 11.06 -8.76
C LEU A 10 12.43 10.68 -9.54
N ASP A 11 11.78 11.69 -10.13
CA ASP A 11 10.58 11.55 -10.95
C ASP A 11 10.96 11.65 -12.43
N GLY A 12 10.65 10.63 -13.21
CA GLY A 12 10.90 10.57 -14.65
C GLY A 12 10.33 11.74 -15.43
N GLY A 13 9.11 12.18 -15.11
CA GLY A 13 8.49 13.33 -15.76
C GLY A 13 9.28 14.61 -15.52
N ALA A 14 9.78 14.82 -14.31
CA ALA A 14 10.59 15.97 -13.94
C ALA A 14 12.02 15.90 -14.51
N VAL A 15 12.64 14.72 -14.48
CA VAL A 15 14.06 14.49 -14.83
C VAL A 15 14.26 14.32 -16.35
N CYS A 16 13.30 13.69 -17.03
CA CYS A 16 13.39 13.33 -18.44
C CYS A 16 12.50 14.17 -19.38
N GLY A 17 11.58 14.99 -18.84
CA GLY A 17 10.62 15.76 -19.64
C GLY A 17 9.60 14.86 -20.35
N SER A 18 8.83 15.43 -21.29
CA SER A 18 7.78 14.68 -22.02
C SER A 18 8.36 13.61 -22.96
N ARG A 19 7.76 12.41 -22.96
CA ARG A 19 8.07 11.26 -23.82
C ARG A 19 7.90 11.61 -25.31
N ARG A 20 8.90 12.24 -25.92
CA ARG A 20 8.97 12.43 -27.39
C ARG A 20 9.73 11.24 -28.00
N ARG A 21 9.01 10.46 -28.82
CA ARG A 21 9.44 9.32 -29.67
C ARG A 21 10.76 8.63 -29.26
N GLY A 22 10.63 7.44 -28.65
CA GLY A 22 11.73 6.50 -28.37
C GLY A 22 11.79 6.05 -26.92
N GLN A 23 11.03 5.02 -26.54
CA GLN A 23 10.90 4.50 -25.16
C GLN A 23 12.26 4.11 -24.55
N ASN A 24 13.12 3.44 -25.33
CA ASN A 24 14.45 3.03 -24.85
C ASN A 24 15.36 4.23 -24.55
N LYS A 25 15.32 5.29 -25.38
CA LYS A 25 16.12 6.50 -25.15
C LYS A 25 15.66 7.25 -23.89
N TYR A 26 14.34 7.26 -23.64
CA TYR A 26 13.76 7.85 -22.45
C TYR A 26 14.18 7.11 -21.18
N CYS A 27 14.11 5.78 -21.19
CA CYS A 27 14.58 4.94 -20.08
C CYS A 27 16.07 5.09 -19.83
N GLN A 28 16.91 5.05 -20.88
CA GLN A 28 18.35 5.20 -20.73
C GLN A 28 18.73 6.58 -20.17
N ARG A 29 18.06 7.64 -20.59
CA ARG A 29 18.27 8.99 -20.04
C ARG A 29 17.93 9.03 -18.55
N PHE A 30 16.83 8.39 -18.15
CA PHE A 30 16.46 8.29 -16.74
C PHE A 30 17.51 7.53 -15.94
N ILE A 31 17.89 6.34 -16.41
CA ILE A 31 18.95 5.53 -15.80
C ILE A 31 20.22 6.37 -15.59
N ASN A 32 20.71 7.02 -16.65
CA ASN A 32 21.94 7.81 -16.58
C ASN A 32 21.83 8.96 -15.57
N ASN A 33 20.66 9.58 -15.46
CA ASN A 33 20.43 10.65 -14.50
C ASN A 33 20.37 10.13 -13.06
N VAL A 34 19.70 9.00 -12.82
CA VAL A 34 19.71 8.34 -11.50
C VAL A 34 21.14 7.98 -11.13
N GLU A 35 21.87 7.28 -12.00
CA GLU A 35 23.26 6.86 -11.75
C GLU A 35 24.16 8.05 -11.43
N LYS A 36 24.06 9.17 -12.17
CA LYS A 36 24.81 10.40 -11.85
C LYS A 36 24.50 10.93 -10.45
N VAL A 37 23.22 10.94 -10.04
CA VAL A 37 22.82 11.38 -8.70
C VAL A 37 23.40 10.45 -7.63
N LEU A 38 23.29 9.13 -7.84
CA LEU A 38 23.79 8.13 -6.90
C LEU A 38 25.33 8.14 -6.78
N GLN A 39 26.05 8.32 -7.89
CA GLN A 39 27.52 8.39 -7.92
C GLN A 39 28.06 9.67 -7.26
N ASN A 40 27.34 10.79 -7.42
CA ASN A 40 27.73 12.07 -6.81
C ASN A 40 27.33 12.16 -5.33
N TYR A 41 26.59 11.17 -4.81
CA TYR A 41 26.16 11.19 -3.42
C TYR A 41 27.31 10.81 -2.48
N GLN A 42 27.84 11.81 -1.75
CA GLN A 42 28.92 11.64 -0.76
C GLN A 42 28.42 11.44 0.67
N GLY A 43 27.10 11.42 0.89
CA GLY A 43 26.51 11.31 2.22
C GLY A 43 26.56 9.88 2.77
N LYS A 44 26.55 9.75 4.11
CA LYS A 44 26.57 8.43 4.78
C LYS A 44 25.20 7.78 4.97
N MET A 45 24.12 8.55 4.82
CA MET A 45 22.76 8.08 5.06
C MET A 45 21.76 8.87 4.22
N VAL A 46 20.87 8.19 3.51
CA VAL A 46 19.69 8.77 2.85
C VAL A 46 18.49 8.39 3.71
N GLU A 47 17.73 9.36 4.21
CA GLU A 47 16.54 9.02 5.02
C GLU A 47 15.43 8.43 4.16
N ALA A 48 15.17 9.05 3.02
CA ALA A 48 14.12 8.65 2.08
C ALA A 48 14.68 8.55 0.66
N PHE A 49 14.48 7.40 0.03
CA PHE A 49 14.85 7.12 -1.35
C PHE A 49 13.58 6.76 -2.14
N GLY A 50 13.34 7.51 -3.21
CA GLY A 50 12.13 7.40 -4.03
C GLY A 50 12.44 7.42 -5.52
N ILE A 51 11.87 6.49 -6.26
CA ILE A 51 11.88 6.45 -7.72
C ILE A 51 10.45 6.47 -8.21
N LYS A 52 10.15 7.37 -9.14
CA LYS A 52 8.89 7.39 -9.87
C LYS A 52 9.15 7.37 -11.36
N PHE A 53 8.87 6.23 -11.99
CA PHE A 53 9.15 6.01 -13.40
C PHE A 53 8.32 4.86 -13.96
N GLU A 54 7.69 5.05 -15.12
CA GLU A 54 6.91 4.00 -15.80
C GLU A 54 7.76 2.73 -15.98
N PHE A 55 7.24 1.60 -15.49
CA PHE A 55 7.96 0.32 -15.58
C PHE A 55 8.22 -0.07 -17.04
N ASP A 56 9.43 -0.56 -17.27
CA ASP A 56 9.87 -1.20 -18.51
C ASP A 56 10.82 -2.33 -18.09
N SER A 57 10.75 -3.50 -18.74
CA SER A 57 11.53 -4.67 -18.34
C SER A 57 13.04 -4.45 -18.43
N ILE A 58 13.48 -3.50 -19.26
CA ILE A 58 14.89 -3.09 -19.34
C ILE A 58 15.40 -2.42 -18.04
N LEU A 59 14.52 -2.01 -17.14
CA LEU A 59 14.88 -1.35 -15.88
C LEU A 59 15.19 -2.33 -14.74
N VAL A 60 14.93 -3.64 -14.90
CA VAL A 60 14.99 -4.61 -13.79
C VAL A 60 16.36 -4.60 -13.10
N ASP A 61 17.45 -4.68 -13.86
CA ASP A 61 18.81 -4.66 -13.31
C ASP A 61 19.14 -3.33 -12.60
N ASN A 62 18.63 -2.23 -13.12
CA ASN A 62 18.82 -0.90 -12.53
C ASN A 62 18.01 -0.74 -11.24
N LEU A 63 16.77 -1.22 -11.21
CA LEU A 63 15.92 -1.23 -10.01
C LEU A 63 16.59 -2.04 -8.90
N ASN A 64 17.14 -3.22 -9.22
CA ASN A 64 17.92 -4.03 -8.27
C ASN A 64 19.12 -3.25 -7.71
N LYS A 65 19.89 -2.57 -8.57
CA LYS A 65 21.01 -1.70 -8.12
C LYS A 65 20.53 -0.56 -7.22
N TRP A 66 19.38 0.03 -7.51
CA TRP A 66 18.82 1.12 -6.71
C TRP A 66 18.30 0.64 -5.35
N VAL A 67 17.78 -0.60 -5.25
CA VAL A 67 17.50 -1.24 -3.96
C VAL A 67 18.79 -1.45 -3.16
N SER A 68 19.85 -2.00 -3.78
CA SER A 68 21.17 -2.16 -3.13
C SER A 68 21.76 -0.85 -2.65
N PHE A 69 21.58 0.24 -3.42
CA PHE A 69 21.95 1.59 -2.99
C PHE A 69 21.14 2.00 -1.76
N ALA A 70 19.82 1.83 -1.75
CA ALA A 70 18.97 2.21 -0.62
C ALA A 70 19.36 1.49 0.68
N VAL A 71 19.69 0.20 0.58
CA VAL A 71 20.22 -0.63 1.68
C VAL A 71 21.54 -0.06 2.19
N SER A 72 22.50 0.14 1.29
CA SER A 72 23.83 0.70 1.63
C SER A 72 23.76 2.11 2.21
N ALA A 73 22.82 2.92 1.71
CA ALA A 73 22.54 4.27 2.17
C ALA A 73 21.70 4.32 3.45
N ARG A 74 21.41 3.16 4.07
CA ARG A 74 20.68 3.06 5.35
C ARG A 74 19.31 3.75 5.31
N THR A 75 18.60 3.55 4.21
CA THR A 75 17.28 4.15 3.95
C THR A 75 16.25 3.72 4.98
N LYS A 76 15.39 4.67 5.37
CA LYS A 76 14.22 4.42 6.24
C LYS A 76 12.92 4.42 5.45
N HIS A 77 12.80 5.28 4.43
CA HIS A 77 11.61 5.35 3.59
C HIS A 77 11.97 4.97 2.16
N LEU A 78 11.42 3.86 1.68
CA LEU A 78 11.67 3.38 0.32
C LEU A 78 10.40 3.50 -0.51
N SER A 79 10.49 4.15 -1.66
CA SER A 79 9.37 4.33 -2.58
C SER A 79 9.74 3.96 -4.00
N PHE A 80 8.90 3.14 -4.62
CA PHE A 80 8.92 2.87 -6.06
C PHE A 80 7.51 3.03 -6.60
N ASP A 81 7.29 4.08 -7.40
CA ASP A 81 6.07 4.29 -8.16
C ASP A 81 6.35 3.97 -9.63
N LEU A 82 6.00 2.73 -10.02
CA LEU A 82 6.31 2.19 -11.34
C LEU A 82 5.11 2.10 -12.28
N VAL A 83 3.99 2.77 -11.93
CA VAL A 83 2.75 2.67 -12.69
C VAL A 83 2.95 3.14 -14.13
N PRO A 84 2.59 2.31 -15.13
CA PRO A 84 2.72 2.72 -16.52
C PRO A 84 1.66 3.75 -16.90
N ILE A 85 1.99 4.63 -17.86
CA ILE A 85 1.04 5.63 -18.36
C ILE A 85 -0.06 4.94 -19.17
N ARG A 86 0.28 3.82 -19.82
CA ARG A 86 -0.66 2.99 -20.56
C ARG A 86 -0.53 1.57 -20.07
N PHE A 87 -1.62 0.99 -19.59
CA PHE A 87 -1.67 -0.44 -19.31
C PHE A 87 -1.51 -1.20 -20.63
N ALA A 88 -0.35 -1.81 -20.83
CA ALA A 88 -0.13 -2.74 -21.91
C ALA A 88 -0.88 -4.06 -21.61
N ARG A 89 -1.04 -4.92 -22.61
CA ARG A 89 -1.62 -6.26 -22.41
C ARG A 89 -0.74 -7.18 -21.54
N CYS A 90 0.53 -6.81 -21.32
CA CYS A 90 1.45 -7.57 -20.48
C CYS A 90 1.44 -7.03 -19.06
N ASP A 91 1.24 -7.92 -18.09
CA ASP A 91 1.18 -7.63 -16.66
C ASP A 91 2.53 -7.93 -15.97
N ASP A 92 3.62 -7.78 -16.72
CA ASP A 92 4.97 -7.94 -16.19
C ASP A 92 5.24 -6.81 -15.19
N ARG A 93 5.55 -7.18 -13.96
CA ARG A 93 5.86 -6.26 -12.87
C ARG A 93 7.25 -6.54 -12.35
N PHE A 94 7.89 -5.50 -11.83
CA PHE A 94 9.13 -5.66 -11.10
C PHE A 94 8.88 -6.52 -9.86
N ILE A 95 9.60 -7.65 -9.74
CA ILE A 95 9.58 -8.47 -8.52
C ILE A 95 10.53 -7.81 -7.53
N PHE A 96 10.01 -7.43 -6.36
CA PHE A 96 10.83 -6.79 -5.34
C PHE A 96 11.89 -7.77 -4.80
N PRO A 97 13.19 -7.41 -4.84
CA PRO A 97 14.28 -8.33 -4.54
C PRO A 97 14.57 -8.40 -3.04
N PHE A 98 13.79 -9.20 -2.31
CA PHE A 98 13.93 -9.35 -0.85
C PHE A 98 15.31 -9.88 -0.45
N GLU A 99 15.99 -10.63 -1.32
CA GLU A 99 17.34 -11.17 -1.13
C GLU A 99 18.41 -10.08 -1.00
N LEU A 100 18.14 -8.86 -1.50
CA LEU A 100 19.04 -7.71 -1.35
C LEU A 100 18.92 -7.03 0.02
N LEU A 101 17.89 -7.36 0.80
CA LEU A 101 17.71 -6.80 2.13
C LEU A 101 18.49 -7.60 3.18
N ASP A 102 19.37 -6.92 3.91
CA ASP A 102 19.99 -7.47 5.12
C ASP A 102 19.12 -7.23 6.37
N SER A 103 19.41 -7.93 7.47
CA SER A 103 18.70 -7.77 8.74
C SER A 103 18.72 -6.34 9.28
N GLY A 104 19.81 -5.61 9.03
CA GLY A 104 19.96 -4.22 9.43
C GLY A 104 19.05 -3.27 8.65
N SER A 105 18.77 -3.55 7.38
CA SER A 105 17.88 -2.81 6.51
C SER A 105 16.41 -3.13 6.80
N ILE A 106 16.06 -4.40 6.99
CA ILE A 106 14.72 -4.86 7.38
C ILE A 106 14.28 -4.19 8.69
N CYS A 107 15.16 -4.17 9.70
CA CYS A 107 14.89 -3.51 10.97
C CYS A 107 14.89 -1.97 10.87
N ARG A 108 15.41 -1.38 9.79
CA ARG A 108 15.53 0.08 9.66
C ARG A 108 14.40 0.71 8.85
N LEU A 109 13.82 -0.04 7.93
CA LEU A 109 12.72 0.42 7.10
C LEU A 109 11.51 0.76 7.97
N GLN A 110 11.01 1.98 7.76
CA GLN A 110 9.90 2.56 8.50
C GLN A 110 8.72 2.84 7.57
N HIS A 111 8.96 3.25 6.32
CA HIS A 111 7.90 3.48 5.34
C HIS A 111 8.22 2.78 4.01
N LEU A 112 7.23 2.08 3.47
CA LEU A 112 7.29 1.44 2.15
C LEU A 112 6.11 1.90 1.31
N GLN A 113 6.40 2.42 0.12
CA GLN A 113 5.39 2.80 -0.87
C GLN A 113 5.71 2.14 -2.20
N PHE A 114 4.94 1.15 -2.59
CA PHE A 114 5.14 0.40 -3.82
C PHE A 114 3.94 0.51 -4.74
N SER A 115 4.19 0.90 -5.98
CA SER A 115 3.21 0.89 -7.04
C SER A 115 3.67 0.09 -8.24
N PHE A 116 2.80 -0.77 -8.78
CA PHE A 116 3.09 -1.60 -9.94
C PHE A 116 4.27 -2.59 -9.74
N ILE A 117 4.26 -3.27 -8.59
CA ILE A 117 5.31 -4.22 -8.15
C ILE A 117 4.68 -5.57 -7.80
N SER A 118 5.45 -6.65 -7.96
CA SER A 118 5.15 -7.98 -7.43
C SER A 118 5.94 -8.24 -6.15
N LEU A 119 5.27 -8.70 -5.10
CA LEU A 119 5.87 -8.99 -3.79
C LEU A 119 5.89 -10.49 -3.55
N GLN A 120 7.08 -11.08 -3.55
CA GLN A 120 7.31 -12.51 -3.36
C GLN A 120 8.34 -12.73 -2.23
N PRO A 121 7.99 -12.42 -0.96
CA PRO A 121 8.88 -12.63 0.17
C PRO A 121 9.28 -14.11 0.30
N PRO A 122 10.58 -14.40 0.46
CA PRO A 122 11.06 -15.75 0.75
C PRO A 122 10.48 -16.31 2.05
N SER A 123 10.51 -17.64 2.22
CA SER A 123 9.98 -18.32 3.41
C SER A 123 10.65 -17.94 4.73
N TRP A 124 11.91 -17.49 4.69
CA TRP A 124 12.65 -17.00 5.86
C TRP A 124 12.29 -15.55 6.23
N PHE A 125 11.62 -14.82 5.33
CA PHE A 125 11.31 -13.41 5.54
C PHE A 125 10.23 -13.25 6.61
N GLY A 126 10.59 -12.60 7.72
CA GLY A 126 9.72 -12.43 8.88
C GLY A 126 8.96 -11.11 8.93
N GLY A 127 8.94 -10.30 7.87
CA GLY A 127 8.31 -8.97 7.90
C GLY A 127 9.24 -7.86 8.41
N PHE A 128 8.68 -6.67 8.65
CA PHE A 128 9.43 -5.44 8.95
C PHE A 128 9.15 -4.90 10.37
N PRO A 129 10.02 -5.15 11.36
CA PRO A 129 9.76 -4.84 12.78
C PRO A 129 9.39 -3.39 13.09
N ASN A 130 10.01 -2.44 12.39
CA ASN A 130 9.85 -1.01 12.64
C ASN A 130 9.02 -0.29 11.57
N LEU A 131 8.32 -1.04 10.70
CA LEU A 131 7.47 -0.47 9.67
C LEU A 131 6.26 0.20 10.30
N ARG A 132 6.05 1.48 9.98
CA ARG A 132 4.95 2.32 10.43
C ARG A 132 3.95 2.61 9.33
N LYS A 133 4.39 2.67 8.08
CA LYS A 133 3.54 2.98 6.92
C LYS A 133 3.81 2.02 5.77
N LEU A 134 2.75 1.36 5.29
CA LEU A 134 2.76 0.52 4.10
C LEU A 134 1.69 1.01 3.12
N GLU A 135 2.12 1.38 1.93
CA GLU A 135 1.26 1.85 0.85
C GLU A 135 1.49 0.99 -0.40
N LEU A 136 0.47 0.27 -0.82
CA LEU A 136 0.48 -0.63 -1.97
C LEU A 136 -0.54 -0.13 -2.99
N ASN A 137 -0.12 0.05 -4.24
CA ASN A 137 -1.00 0.46 -5.33
C ASN A 137 -0.74 -0.39 -6.58
N LEU A 138 -1.72 -1.08 -7.13
CA LEU A 138 -1.49 -2.00 -8.25
C LEU A 138 -0.34 -2.97 -7.90
N VAL A 139 -0.44 -3.64 -6.76
CA VAL A 139 0.57 -4.62 -6.32
C VAL A 139 0.04 -6.03 -6.51
N HIS A 140 0.90 -6.90 -7.05
CA HIS A 140 0.68 -8.34 -7.08
C HIS A 140 1.27 -8.97 -5.84
N VAL A 141 0.42 -9.62 -5.06
CA VAL A 141 0.78 -10.30 -3.82
C VAL A 141 -0.32 -11.32 -3.52
N THR A 142 0.05 -12.53 -3.11
CA THR A 142 -0.89 -13.53 -2.61
C THR A 142 -1.18 -13.31 -1.13
N ARG A 143 -2.23 -13.95 -0.59
CA ARG A 143 -2.52 -13.92 0.85
C ARG A 143 -1.31 -14.28 1.70
N LYS A 144 -0.69 -15.42 1.41
CA LYS A 144 0.45 -15.95 2.18
C LYS A 144 1.64 -15.00 2.16
N GLU A 145 1.93 -14.40 1.00
CA GLU A 145 3.01 -13.43 0.85
C GLU A 145 2.72 -12.16 1.66
N LEU A 146 1.49 -11.65 1.60
CA LEU A 146 1.10 -10.48 2.39
C LEU A 146 1.13 -10.76 3.90
N GLU A 147 0.60 -11.90 4.33
CA GLU A 147 0.66 -12.37 5.73
C GLU A 147 2.12 -12.46 6.21
N ASN A 148 3.03 -13.05 5.41
CA ASN A 148 4.46 -13.12 5.72
C ASN A 148 5.09 -11.73 5.87
N MET A 149 4.75 -10.78 4.98
CA MET A 149 5.25 -9.41 5.08
C MET A 149 4.76 -8.67 6.32
N LEU A 150 3.54 -8.95 6.78
CA LEU A 150 2.91 -8.27 7.90
C LEU A 150 3.17 -8.96 9.25
N CYS A 151 3.65 -10.20 9.27
CA CYS A 151 3.74 -11.06 10.46
C CYS A 151 4.50 -10.42 11.65
N ASN A 152 5.54 -9.62 11.42
CA ASN A 152 6.23 -8.88 12.49
C ASN A 152 6.18 -7.35 12.33
N CYS A 153 5.19 -6.80 11.62
CA CYS A 153 5.01 -5.35 11.51
C CYS A 153 4.33 -4.75 12.75
N CYS A 154 4.95 -4.92 13.93
CA CYS A 154 4.36 -4.57 15.24
C CYS A 154 4.08 -3.06 15.40
N CYS A 155 4.81 -2.21 14.68
CA CYS A 155 4.69 -0.75 14.72
C CYS A 155 3.81 -0.19 13.60
N LEU A 156 3.11 -1.02 12.82
CA LEU A 156 2.35 -0.54 11.66
C LEU A 156 1.18 0.33 12.11
N GLU A 157 1.18 1.59 11.67
CA GLU A 157 0.18 2.60 11.99
C GLU A 157 -0.74 2.89 10.80
N TRP A 158 -0.24 2.70 9.58
CA TRP A 158 -0.93 3.04 8.34
C TRP A 158 -0.78 1.92 7.30
N LEU A 159 -1.91 1.37 6.88
CA LEU A 159 -1.98 0.40 5.79
C LEU A 159 -2.91 0.94 4.69
N SER A 160 -2.40 1.05 3.48
CA SER A 160 -3.17 1.44 2.30
C SER A 160 -2.96 0.43 1.19
N MET A 161 -4.04 -0.12 0.65
CA MET A 161 -4.04 -0.98 -0.52
C MET A 161 -5.01 -0.42 -1.55
N VAL A 162 -4.51 -0.17 -2.76
CA VAL A 162 -5.29 0.40 -3.86
C VAL A 162 -5.10 -0.47 -5.09
N ARG A 163 -6.17 -0.96 -5.72
CA ARG A 163 -6.11 -1.79 -6.92
C ARG A 163 -5.17 -3.00 -6.79
N CYS A 164 -5.11 -3.60 -5.60
CA CYS A 164 -4.32 -4.80 -5.33
C CYS A 164 -5.13 -6.06 -5.65
N HIS A 165 -4.48 -7.07 -6.23
CA HIS A 165 -5.16 -8.28 -6.70
C HIS A 165 -4.78 -9.47 -5.81
N LEU A 166 -5.39 -9.55 -4.63
CA LEU A 166 -5.11 -10.62 -3.66
C LEU A 166 -5.80 -11.93 -4.04
N LYS A 167 -7.03 -11.84 -4.57
CA LYS A 167 -7.92 -12.96 -4.94
C LYS A 167 -8.19 -13.94 -3.78
N ASP A 168 -8.11 -13.44 -2.56
CA ASP A 168 -8.27 -14.20 -1.31
C ASP A 168 -8.62 -13.19 -0.19
N ASP A 169 -8.72 -13.66 1.05
CA ASP A 169 -9.04 -12.84 2.20
C ASP A 169 -7.84 -11.98 2.60
N LEU A 170 -8.11 -10.74 2.96
CA LEU A 170 -7.19 -9.92 3.72
C LEU A 170 -7.33 -10.26 5.21
N ARG A 171 -6.45 -11.13 5.73
CA ARG A 171 -6.34 -11.39 7.17
C ARG A 171 -4.91 -11.29 7.66
N VAL A 172 -4.77 -11.04 8.95
CA VAL A 172 -3.50 -11.14 9.68
C VAL A 172 -3.78 -11.80 11.03
N ASP A 173 -3.20 -12.97 11.27
CA ASP A 173 -3.48 -13.78 12.48
C ASP A 173 -3.09 -13.05 13.78
N ARG A 174 -2.15 -12.09 13.69
CA ARG A 174 -1.65 -11.34 14.83
C ARG A 174 -2.38 -9.99 15.01
N PRO A 175 -2.63 -9.55 16.25
CA PRO A 175 -3.21 -8.23 16.51
C PRO A 175 -2.32 -7.08 16.02
N MET A 176 -2.88 -6.24 15.16
CA MET A 176 -2.29 -5.00 14.67
C MET A 176 -2.57 -3.86 15.66
N SER A 177 -1.88 -3.90 16.80
CA SER A 177 -2.14 -3.03 17.98
C SER A 177 -1.81 -1.55 17.79
N HIS A 178 -1.14 -1.18 16.69
CA HIS A 178 -0.78 0.21 16.37
C HIS A 178 -1.52 0.76 15.15
N LEU A 179 -2.23 -0.10 14.40
CA LEU A 179 -2.88 0.29 13.16
C LEU A 179 -3.98 1.31 13.47
N ALA A 180 -3.79 2.54 12.98
CA ALA A 180 -4.68 3.66 13.20
C ALA A 180 -5.45 4.05 11.94
N TYR A 181 -4.90 3.73 10.77
CA TYR A 181 -5.48 4.03 9.46
C TYR A 181 -5.45 2.80 8.54
N LEU A 182 -6.60 2.48 7.96
CA LEU A 182 -6.76 1.43 6.95
C LEU A 182 -7.53 1.96 5.75
N LEU A 183 -6.93 1.90 4.56
CA LEU A 183 -7.58 2.19 3.28
C LEU A 183 -7.49 0.96 2.37
N ILE A 184 -8.63 0.48 1.90
CA ILE A 184 -8.74 -0.56 0.87
C ILE A 184 -9.63 -0.02 -0.24
N SER A 185 -9.07 0.19 -1.44
CA SER A 185 -9.81 0.75 -2.58
C SER A 185 -9.59 -0.06 -3.85
N CYS A 186 -10.66 -0.43 -4.54
CA CYS A 186 -10.69 -1.17 -5.80
C CYS A 186 -9.84 -2.46 -5.79
N CYS A 187 -9.72 -3.12 -4.64
CA CYS A 187 -8.94 -4.34 -4.49
C CYS A 187 -9.79 -5.58 -4.81
N VAL A 188 -9.17 -6.60 -5.42
CA VAL A 188 -9.81 -7.91 -5.62
C VAL A 188 -9.50 -8.77 -4.39
N ILE A 189 -10.45 -8.81 -3.45
CA ILE A 189 -10.38 -9.53 -2.17
C ILE A 189 -11.71 -10.24 -1.91
N THR A 190 -11.72 -11.32 -1.13
CA THR A 190 -12.95 -12.07 -0.81
C THR A 190 -13.55 -11.71 0.55
N LYS A 191 -12.70 -11.26 1.49
CA LYS A 191 -13.07 -10.89 2.86
C LYS A 191 -12.00 -9.97 3.45
N ILE A 192 -12.38 -9.12 4.40
CA ILE A 192 -11.46 -8.40 5.27
C ILE A 192 -11.66 -8.90 6.70
N GLU A 193 -10.59 -9.38 7.34
CA GLU A 193 -10.62 -9.82 8.74
C GLU A 193 -9.35 -9.39 9.47
N LEU A 194 -9.45 -8.33 10.28
CA LEU A 194 -8.28 -7.73 10.94
C LEU A 194 -8.56 -7.50 12.42
N HIS A 195 -7.54 -7.73 13.24
CA HIS A 195 -7.58 -7.47 14.69
C HIS A 195 -6.85 -6.14 14.96
N ALA A 196 -7.57 -5.02 15.03
CA ALA A 196 -6.96 -3.68 15.07
C ALA A 196 -7.52 -2.82 16.21
N THR A 197 -6.85 -2.84 17.36
CA THR A 197 -7.38 -2.22 18.60
C THR A 197 -7.34 -0.69 18.64
N LYS A 198 -6.49 -0.07 17.81
CA LYS A 198 -6.32 1.38 17.74
C LYS A 198 -6.84 1.99 16.44
N LEU A 199 -7.54 1.21 15.62
CA LEU A 199 -8.02 1.68 14.33
C LEU A 199 -8.99 2.84 14.54
N SER A 200 -8.65 4.00 13.96
CA SER A 200 -9.43 5.24 14.10
C SER A 200 -10.13 5.63 12.80
N THR A 201 -9.52 5.28 11.67
CA THR A 201 -10.02 5.59 10.33
C THR A 201 -9.99 4.33 9.48
N PHE A 202 -11.15 3.99 8.92
CA PHE A 202 -11.33 2.91 7.95
C PHE A 202 -11.98 3.47 6.70
N ILE A 203 -11.36 3.24 5.54
CA ILE A 203 -11.90 3.63 4.24
C ILE A 203 -11.94 2.39 3.36
N TYR A 204 -13.12 2.09 2.84
CA TYR A 204 -13.37 1.01 1.89
C TYR A 204 -14.00 1.56 0.63
N GLU A 205 -13.52 1.14 -0.53
CA GLU A 205 -14.11 1.41 -1.83
C GLU A 205 -13.98 0.15 -2.70
N GLY A 206 -15.08 -0.43 -3.19
CA GLY A 206 -15.00 -1.62 -4.03
C GLY A 206 -16.29 -2.42 -4.14
N GLU A 207 -16.18 -3.69 -4.52
CA GLU A 207 -17.32 -4.62 -4.51
C GLU A 207 -17.73 -4.97 -3.07
N PHE A 208 -18.95 -5.48 -2.87
CA PHE A 208 -19.34 -5.90 -1.53
C PHE A 208 -18.56 -7.15 -1.08
N VAL A 209 -17.90 -7.06 0.08
CA VAL A 209 -17.23 -8.19 0.74
C VAL A 209 -17.54 -8.19 2.23
N PRO A 210 -17.51 -9.35 2.92
CA PRO A 210 -17.62 -9.38 4.37
C PRO A 210 -16.42 -8.67 5.02
N ILE A 211 -16.70 -7.80 5.99
CA ILE A 211 -15.69 -7.02 6.73
C ILE A 211 -15.83 -7.35 8.20
N VAL A 212 -14.76 -7.81 8.83
CA VAL A 212 -14.71 -8.15 10.26
C VAL A 212 -13.52 -7.42 10.87
N LEU A 213 -13.77 -6.33 11.60
CA LEU A 213 -12.71 -5.58 12.29
C LEU A 213 -12.81 -5.81 13.80
N ASN A 214 -12.15 -6.85 14.27
CA ASN A 214 -12.19 -7.28 15.66
C ASN A 214 -11.51 -6.25 16.58
N HIS A 215 -12.12 -6.02 17.74
CA HIS A 215 -11.63 -5.17 18.83
C HIS A 215 -11.39 -3.69 18.47
N THR A 216 -12.15 -3.13 17.54
CA THR A 216 -12.04 -1.73 17.07
C THR A 216 -12.71 -0.69 17.98
N SER A 217 -12.40 -0.68 19.29
CA SER A 217 -13.04 0.23 20.25
C SER A 217 -12.79 1.72 20.01
N LYS A 218 -11.84 2.07 19.12
CA LYS A 218 -11.45 3.45 18.78
C LYS A 218 -11.86 3.89 17.38
N LEU A 219 -12.70 3.12 16.67
CA LEU A 219 -13.07 3.46 15.30
C LEU A 219 -13.98 4.70 15.30
N VAL A 220 -13.41 5.82 14.85
CA VAL A 220 -14.11 7.11 14.78
C VAL A 220 -14.77 7.28 13.43
N ASN A 221 -14.01 7.07 12.35
CA ASN A 221 -14.45 7.33 10.99
C ASN A 221 -14.41 6.05 10.16
N ALA A 222 -15.57 5.57 9.72
CA ALA A 222 -15.68 4.56 8.67
C ALA A 222 -16.34 5.18 7.43
N HIS A 223 -15.66 5.12 6.30
CA HIS A 223 -16.21 5.53 4.99
C HIS A 223 -16.21 4.33 4.07
N ILE A 224 -17.39 3.90 3.64
CA ILE A 224 -17.58 2.68 2.85
C ILE A 224 -18.33 3.06 1.57
N PHE A 225 -17.69 2.86 0.44
CA PHE A 225 -18.25 3.04 -0.90
C PHE A 225 -18.34 1.68 -1.59
N ILE A 226 -19.54 1.24 -1.96
CA ILE A 226 -19.72 -0.08 -2.60
C ILE A 226 -20.30 0.10 -3.99
N PHE A 227 -19.66 -0.50 -5.01
CA PHE A 227 -20.00 -0.29 -6.41
C PHE A 227 -21.34 -0.87 -6.84
N ASP A 228 -21.67 -2.07 -6.34
CA ASP A 228 -22.91 -2.78 -6.67
C ASP A 228 -23.31 -3.63 -5.47
N ALA A 229 -24.43 -3.30 -4.83
CA ALA A 229 -24.83 -3.92 -3.57
C ALA A 229 -26.33 -3.81 -3.30
N ILE A 230 -26.90 -4.89 -2.73
CA ILE A 230 -28.24 -4.88 -2.15
C ILE A 230 -28.16 -4.37 -0.71
N PHE A 231 -28.85 -3.26 -0.42
CA PHE A 231 -28.76 -2.51 0.85
C PHE A 231 -28.81 -3.37 2.12
N HIS A 232 -29.85 -4.20 2.26
CA HIS A 232 -30.12 -4.92 3.51
C HIS A 232 -29.00 -5.89 3.89
N HIS A 233 -28.45 -6.61 2.91
CA HIS A 233 -27.34 -7.54 3.14
C HIS A 233 -26.07 -6.83 3.58
N VAL A 234 -25.81 -5.65 3.00
CA VAL A 234 -24.64 -4.83 3.33
C VAL A 234 -24.72 -4.33 4.75
N VAL A 235 -25.85 -3.73 5.12
CA VAL A 235 -26.05 -3.13 6.44
C VAL A 235 -25.94 -4.16 7.56
N ALA A 236 -26.61 -5.32 7.43
CA ALA A 236 -26.54 -6.39 8.43
C ALA A 236 -25.10 -6.91 8.61
N SER A 237 -24.38 -7.15 7.51
CA SER A 237 -22.99 -7.62 7.53
C SER A 237 -22.05 -6.59 8.18
N LEU A 238 -22.21 -5.30 7.83
CA LEU A 238 -21.37 -4.23 8.36
C LEU A 238 -21.58 -4.00 9.86
N PHE A 239 -22.83 -4.03 10.36
CA PHE A 239 -23.09 -3.86 11.79
C PHE A 239 -22.51 -5.02 12.62
N HIS A 240 -22.56 -6.25 12.11
CA HIS A 240 -21.89 -7.38 12.74
C HIS A 240 -20.35 -7.23 12.70
N GLY A 241 -19.81 -6.68 11.62
CA GLY A 241 -18.38 -6.49 11.40
C GLY A 241 -17.73 -5.30 12.11
N LEU A 242 -18.53 -4.26 12.41
CA LEU A 242 -18.09 -2.95 12.92
C LEU A 242 -18.88 -2.55 14.18
N PRO A 243 -18.86 -3.34 15.26
CA PRO A 243 -19.77 -3.17 16.39
C PRO A 243 -19.58 -1.86 17.19
N ASN A 244 -18.46 -1.15 17.03
CA ASN A 244 -18.08 0.03 17.84
C ASN A 244 -17.86 1.32 17.01
N VAL A 245 -18.42 1.40 15.80
CA VAL A 245 -18.21 2.56 14.93
C VAL A 245 -19.00 3.79 15.43
N HIS A 246 -18.33 4.93 15.61
CA HIS A 246 -19.02 6.16 16.05
C HIS A 246 -19.69 6.90 14.89
N LYS A 247 -19.00 6.99 13.75
CA LYS A 247 -19.51 7.62 12.53
C LYS A 247 -19.28 6.71 11.33
N LEU A 248 -20.38 6.29 10.71
CA LEU A 248 -20.37 5.48 9.48
C LEU A 248 -20.97 6.30 8.34
N THR A 249 -20.15 6.54 7.31
CA THR A 249 -20.61 7.07 6.02
C THR A 249 -20.67 5.91 5.04
N LEU A 250 -21.86 5.61 4.54
CA LEU A 250 -22.11 4.55 3.57
C LEU A 250 -22.63 5.16 2.28
N CYS A 251 -21.95 4.88 1.18
CA CYS A 251 -22.28 5.32 -0.16
C CYS A 251 -22.48 4.09 -1.05
N ILE A 252 -23.66 3.96 -1.64
CA ILE A 252 -24.00 2.87 -2.56
C ILE A 252 -24.73 3.54 -3.73
N PRO A 253 -24.20 3.44 -4.98
CA PRO A 253 -24.90 3.92 -6.16
C PRO A 253 -26.26 3.22 -6.33
N ASP A 254 -27.25 3.93 -6.87
CA ASP A 254 -28.57 3.38 -7.27
C ASP A 254 -29.45 2.77 -6.16
N LEU A 255 -29.28 3.20 -4.91
CA LEU A 255 -30.01 2.66 -3.76
C LEU A 255 -31.52 2.99 -3.77
N GLN A 256 -32.40 1.98 -3.81
CA GLN A 256 -33.82 2.12 -3.48
C GLN A 256 -34.02 1.94 -1.96
N LEU A 257 -34.61 2.94 -1.29
CA LEU A 257 -34.77 3.00 0.16
C LEU A 257 -35.92 2.13 0.68
N GLU A 258 -35.64 1.29 1.67
CA GLU A 258 -36.59 0.91 2.73
C GLU A 258 -36.07 1.49 4.06
N VAL A 259 -36.90 2.28 4.76
CA VAL A 259 -36.52 2.99 5.99
C VAL A 259 -36.65 2.06 7.19
N PHE A 260 -35.57 1.87 7.95
CA PHE A 260 -35.57 1.09 9.19
C PHE A 260 -34.92 1.85 10.34
N PRO A 261 -35.43 1.71 11.58
CA PRO A 261 -34.83 2.32 12.75
C PRO A 261 -33.58 1.52 13.19
N PHE A 262 -32.44 2.18 13.29
CA PHE A 262 -31.21 1.64 13.89
C PHE A 262 -30.82 2.46 15.11
N ASN A 263 -30.44 1.78 16.20
CA ASN A 263 -30.01 2.42 17.45
C ASN A 263 -28.47 2.56 17.50
N ASN A 264 -28.02 3.69 18.05
CA ASN A 264 -26.65 3.97 18.53
C ASN A 264 -25.54 4.33 17.52
N CYS A 265 -25.83 4.56 16.23
CA CYS A 265 -24.84 5.07 15.28
C CYS A 265 -25.42 6.22 14.43
N GLU A 266 -24.67 7.32 14.25
CA GLU A 266 -24.99 8.31 13.22
C GLU A 266 -24.61 7.73 11.85
N LEU A 267 -25.61 7.16 11.17
CA LEU A 267 -25.48 6.71 9.78
C LEU A 267 -25.74 7.90 8.84
N LYS A 268 -24.70 8.33 8.12
CA LYS A 268 -24.88 9.28 7.01
C LYS A 268 -24.88 8.52 5.70
N ILE A 269 -26.05 8.40 5.08
CA ILE A 269 -26.21 7.85 3.72
C ILE A 269 -26.10 9.01 2.73
N GLN A 270 -25.23 8.89 1.74
CA GLN A 270 -25.18 9.80 0.60
C GLN A 270 -25.56 9.05 -0.68
N PHE A 271 -26.50 9.62 -1.43
CA PHE A 271 -26.90 9.14 -2.75
C PHE A 271 -26.08 9.90 -3.81
N SER A 272 -25.55 9.18 -4.80
CA SER A 272 -24.81 9.72 -5.95
C SER A 272 -25.67 9.69 -7.20
#